data_AF-G5RVD6-F1
#
_entry.id   AF-G5RVD6-F1
#
_cell.length_a   1.000
_cell.length_b   1.000
_cell.length_c   1.000
_cell.angle_alpha   90.00
_cell.angle_beta   90.00
_cell.angle_gamma   90.00
#
_symmetry.space_group_name_H-M   'P 1'
#
loop_
_entity.id
_entity.type
_entity.pdbx_description
1 polymer ?
#
loop_
_entity_poly.entity_id
_entity_poly.type
_entity_poly.pdbx_seq_one_letter_code
_entity_poly.pdbx_strand_id
1 'polypeptide(L)'
;MTRYTTTDVLICGAGVTGLTLAIELARHGVSFRLIEKRTTPFIGSRGKGIQPRTQEIFEDLGILNKVVAAGGRALSPITNL
;
A
#
# COMPACT_ATOMS: atom_id res chain seq x y z
N MET A 1 -32.53 4.33 -3.94
CA MET A 1 -32.42 4.04 -2.50
C MET A 1 -31.06 4.56 -2.04
N THR A 2 -31.03 5.69 -1.32
CA THR A 2 -29.77 6.38 -0.96
C THR A 2 -29.36 5.94 0.45
N ARG A 3 -28.15 5.42 0.63
CA ARG A 3 -27.59 5.11 1.95
C ARG A 3 -26.57 6.18 2.33
N TYR A 4 -26.73 6.73 3.51
CA TYR A 4 -25.75 7.64 4.12
C TYR A 4 -24.91 6.84 5.12
N THR A 5 -23.59 7.03 5.05
CA THR A 5 -22.65 6.45 6.00
C THR A 5 -21.72 7.54 6.48
N THR A 6 -21.67 7.75 7.79
CA THR A 6 -20.78 8.72 8.44
C THR A 6 -19.42 8.09 8.67
N THR A 7 -18.35 8.84 8.39
CA THR A 7 -16.96 8.46 8.65
C THR A 7 -16.15 9.73 8.90
N ASP A 8 -15.05 9.63 9.63
CA ASP A 8 -14.19 10.78 9.88
C ASP A 8 -13.32 11.11 8.66
N VAL A 9 -12.88 10.07 7.93
CA VAL A 9 -12.00 10.22 6.76
C VAL A 9 -12.53 9.44 5.54
N LEU A 10 -12.55 10.10 4.37
CA LEU A 10 -12.76 9.45 3.08
C LEU A 10 -11.47 9.44 2.27
N ILE A 11 -10.97 8.24 1.94
CA ILE A 11 -9.78 8.02 1.12
C ILE A 11 -10.23 7.68 -0.31
N CYS A 12 -9.82 8.52 -1.28
CA CYS A 12 -10.12 8.33 -2.69
C CYS A 12 -8.91 7.75 -3.44
N GLY A 13 -8.91 6.44 -3.68
CA GLY A 13 -7.91 5.71 -4.45
C GLY A 13 -7.20 4.62 -3.65
N ALA A 14 -7.24 3.38 -4.14
CA ALA A 14 -6.58 2.21 -3.54
C ALA A 14 -5.16 1.99 -4.11
N GLY A 15 -4.44 3.07 -4.38
CA GLY A 15 -3.02 3.03 -4.72
C GLY A 15 -2.14 2.85 -3.48
N VAL A 16 -0.81 2.83 -3.68
CA VAL A 16 0.16 2.71 -2.58
C VAL A 16 -0.07 3.75 -1.48
N THR A 17 -0.28 5.02 -1.84
CA THR A 17 -0.52 6.09 -0.87
C THR A 17 -1.81 5.89 -0.07
N GLY A 18 -2.91 5.54 -0.75
CA GLY A 18 -4.21 5.38 -0.09
C GLY A 18 -4.27 4.15 0.81
N LEU A 19 -3.65 3.04 0.39
CA LEU A 19 -3.55 1.84 1.22
C LEU A 19 -2.63 2.05 2.43
N THR A 20 -1.51 2.74 2.25
CA THR A 20 -0.64 3.10 3.39
C THR A 20 -1.38 3.96 4.41
N LEU A 21 -2.11 4.99 3.95
CA LEU A 21 -2.93 5.81 4.85
C LEU A 21 -4.03 4.99 5.55
N ALA A 22 -4.70 4.10 4.83
CA ALA A 22 -5.73 3.23 5.40
C ALA A 22 -5.17 2.32 6.51
N ILE A 23 -3.98 1.75 6.30
CA ILE A 23 -3.30 0.94 7.32
C ILE A 23 -3.00 1.79 8.56
N GLU A 24 -2.48 3.00 8.37
CA GLU A 24 -2.13 3.89 9.48
C GLU A 24 -3.35 4.32 10.29
N LEU A 25 -4.44 4.74 9.63
CA LEU A 25 -5.68 5.09 10.30
C LEU A 25 -6.28 3.88 11.04
N ALA A 26 -6.21 2.68 10.46
CA ALA A 26 -6.67 1.46 11.12
C ALA A 26 -5.88 1.16 12.40
N ARG A 27 -4.55 1.35 12.38
CA ARG A 27 -3.69 1.17 13.55
C ARG A 27 -4.00 2.14 14.68
N HIS A 28 -4.40 3.37 14.34
CA HIS A 28 -4.81 4.40 15.29
C HIS A 28 -6.30 4.36 15.67
N GLY A 29 -7.08 3.41 15.13
CA GLY A 29 -8.51 3.26 15.45
C GLY A 29 -9.40 4.37 14.90
N VAL A 30 -8.96 5.08 13.85
CA VAL A 30 -9.73 6.16 13.22
C VAL A 30 -10.72 5.59 12.20
N SER A 31 -11.97 6.07 12.20
CA SER A 31 -13.00 5.61 11.27
C SER A 31 -12.78 6.18 9.87
N PHE A 32 -12.56 5.30 8.88
CA PHE A 32 -12.38 5.70 7.49
C PHE A 32 -13.14 4.85 6.50
N ARG A 33 -13.35 5.43 5.31
CA ARG A 33 -13.82 4.73 4.11
C ARG A 33 -12.79 4.88 3.00
N LEU A 34 -12.41 3.78 2.38
CA LEU A 34 -11.55 3.77 1.20
C LEU A 34 -12.37 3.37 -0.03
N ILE A 35 -12.29 4.17 -1.09
CA ILE A 35 -12.97 3.93 -2.36
C ILE A 35 -11.96 3.83 -3.49
N GLU A 36 -12.24 2.97 -4.47
CA GLU A 36 -11.46 2.83 -5.69
C GLU A 36 -12.40 2.65 -6.87
N LYS A 37 -12.08 3.30 -7.99
CA LYS A 37 -12.87 3.23 -9.22
C LYS A 37 -12.63 1.92 -9.95
N ARG A 38 -11.40 1.39 -9.92
CA ARG A 38 -11.05 0.12 -10.54
C ARG A 38 -11.68 -1.03 -9.76
N THR A 39 -12.32 -1.93 -10.49
CA THR A 39 -12.90 -3.15 -9.94
C THR A 39 -11.86 -4.25 -9.69
N THR A 40 -10.66 -4.09 -10.26
CA THR A 40 -9.56 -5.04 -10.15
C THR A 40 -8.25 -4.29 -9.82
N PRO A 41 -7.31 -4.95 -9.12
CA PRO A 41 -5.98 -4.40 -8.93
C PRO A 41 -5.32 -4.05 -10.26
N PHE A 42 -4.52 -2.98 -10.28
CA PHE A 42 -3.73 -2.63 -11.46
C PHE A 42 -2.72 -3.76 -11.76
N ILE A 43 -2.72 -4.24 -13.00
CA ILE A 43 -1.77 -5.24 -13.49
C ILE A 43 -0.55 -4.51 -14.04
N GLY A 44 0.62 -4.80 -13.48
CA GLY A 44 1.90 -4.17 -13.82
C GLY A 44 2.54 -3.47 -12.63
N SER A 45 3.73 -2.90 -12.82
CA SER A 45 4.49 -2.21 -11.77
C SER A 45 4.72 -0.75 -12.15
N ARG A 46 4.33 0.16 -11.25
CA ARG A 46 4.66 1.59 -11.28
C ARG A 46 5.44 1.87 -10.00
N GLY A 47 6.66 2.38 -10.11
CA GLY A 47 7.58 2.51 -8.97
C GLY A 47 8.34 1.20 -8.70
N LYS A 48 9.23 0.80 -9.61
CA LYS A 48 10.14 -0.33 -9.38
C LYS A 48 11.24 0.11 -8.44
N GLY A 49 11.41 -0.60 -7.32
CA GLY A 49 12.43 -0.38 -6.32
C GLY A 49 11.87 0.16 -5.01
N ILE A 50 12.19 -0.52 -3.91
CA ILE A 50 11.87 -0.08 -2.55
C ILE A 50 13.16 0.49 -1.96
N GLN A 51 13.15 1.79 -1.65
CA GLN A 51 14.28 2.47 -1.02
C GLN A 51 14.43 2.02 0.45
N PRO A 52 15.64 2.07 1.04
CA PRO A 52 15.84 1.70 2.45
C PRO A 52 14.89 2.43 3.42
N ARG A 53 14.72 3.75 3.25
CA ARG A 53 13.79 4.54 4.09
C ARG A 53 12.32 4.08 3.96
N THR A 54 11.93 3.53 2.82
CA THR A 54 10.59 2.95 2.66
C THR A 54 10.47 1.62 3.40
N GLN A 55 11.55 0.84 3.50
CA GLN A 55 11.57 -0.40 4.28
C GLN A 55 11.43 -0.12 5.78
N GLU A 56 12.08 0.93 6.28
CA GLU A 56 11.90 1.40 7.67
C GLU A 56 10.44 1.74 7.96
N ILE A 57 9.76 2.46 7.04
CA ILE A 57 8.32 2.73 7.18
C ILE A 57 7.49 1.44 7.18
N PHE A 58 7.84 0.46 6.35
CA PHE A 58 7.16 -0.84 6.35
C PHE A 58 7.39 -1.64 7.64
N GLU A 59 8.54 -1.45 8.28
CA GLU A 59 8.84 -2.02 9.59
C GLU A 59 7.96 -1.39 10.66
N ASP A 60 7.87 -0.06 10.70
CA ASP A 60 6.98 0.68 11.61
C ASP A 60 5.51 0.27 11.44
N LEU A 61 5.07 0.08 10.20
CA LEU A 61 3.74 -0.40 9.84
C LEU A 61 3.51 -1.88 10.19
N GLY A 62 4.57 -2.64 10.50
CA GLY A 62 4.51 -4.07 10.82
C GLY A 62 4.27 -4.98 9.61
N ILE A 63 4.57 -4.51 8.40
CA ILE A 63 4.33 -5.23 7.15
C ILE A 63 5.60 -5.65 6.41
N LEU A 64 6.78 -5.20 6.86
CA LEU A 64 8.05 -5.44 6.15
C LEU A 64 8.25 -6.92 5.79
N ASN A 65 8.10 -7.83 6.74
CA ASN A 65 8.28 -9.27 6.50
C ASN A 65 7.33 -9.80 5.42
N LYS A 66 6.07 -9.33 5.39
CA LYS A 66 5.09 -9.73 4.37
C LYS A 66 5.45 -9.17 3.00
N VAL A 67 5.92 -7.92 2.95
CA VAL A 67 6.35 -7.25 1.72
C VAL A 67 7.59 -7.93 1.15
N VAL A 68 8.58 -8.26 1.98
CA VAL A 68 9.79 -8.99 1.57
C VAL A 68 9.44 -10.39 1.05
N ALA A 69 8.56 -11.12 1.74
CA ALA A 69 8.13 -12.45 1.31
C ALA A 69 7.36 -12.43 -0.02
N ALA A 70 6.60 -11.37 -0.29
CA ALA A 70 5.89 -11.18 -1.57
C ALA A 70 6.77 -10.60 -2.69
N GLY A 71 7.95 -10.06 -2.35
CA GLY A 71 8.88 -9.42 -3.27
C GLY A 71 9.61 -10.41 -4.17
N GLY A 72 9.96 -9.97 -5.37
CA GLY A 72 10.86 -10.71 -6.26
C GLY A 72 12.32 -10.53 -5.84
N ARG A 73 13.20 -11.49 -6.20
CA ARG A 73 14.65 -11.33 -6.07
C ARG A 73 15.07 -10.02 -6.73
N ALA A 74 15.87 -9.21 -6.04
CA ALA A 74 16.51 -8.05 -6.64
C ALA A 74 17.19 -8.52 -7.93
N LEU A 75 16.92 -7.85 -9.05
CA LEU A 75 17.68 -8.07 -10.26
C LEU A 75 19.14 -7.83 -9.88
N SER A 76 19.96 -8.88 -9.93
CA SER A 76 21.40 -8.77 -9.71
C SER A 76 21.92 -7.66 -10.62
N PRO A 77 22.74 -6.71 -10.12
CA PRO A 77 23.56 -5.94 -11.02
C PRO A 77 24.44 -6.97 -11.74
N ILE A 78 24.30 -7.07 -13.07
CA ILE A 78 25.25 -7.70 -13.98
C ILE A 78 25.51 -9.20 -13.73
N THR A 79 24.70 -10.06 -14.34
CA THR A 79 25.13 -11.40 -14.78
C THR A 79 25.13 -11.42 -16.30
N ASN A 80 26.18 -10.86 -16.88
CA ASN A 80 26.68 -11.21 -18.21
C ASN A 80 28.17 -10.84 -18.25
N LEU A 81 29.01 -11.86 -18.04
CA LEU A 81 30.15 -12.05 -18.93
C LEU A 81 29.62 -12.22 -20.37
#